data_AF-A0AA39PKG2-F1
#
_entry.id   AF-A0AA39PKG2-F1
#
_cell.length_a   1.000
_cell.length_b   1.000
_cell.length_c   1.000
_cell.angle_alpha   90.00
_cell.angle_beta   90.00
_cell.angle_gamma   90.00
#
_symmetry.space_group_name_H-M   'P 1'
#
loop_
_entity.id
_entity.type
_entity.pdbx_description
1 polymer ?
#
loop_
_entity_poly.entity_id
_entity_poly.type
_entity_poly.pdbx_seq_one_letter_code
_entity_poly.pdbx_strand_id
1 'polypeptide(L)'
;MILNTLDSPEKFTTHTKTRVFCSPSAQAILSAYFLDRYAASVILTLTYGKTTLTTFEDPDLKDMIRDGNRFRVVIFPGTYLVDTFPVLRWVPGYLSELRRWYRDSIELCCWCLGSVQTRMEGGEEVPECFATDLLDNEKMSFDQAAVLTGSMFSAGASTTASALVFVIMAAACFPEAGKVVQREIDDVVSSDKCPTFEDRERLPQVMAFVYQCFRRSLATSGIVHATSQDIIWQDYMIPKGATLIASPWYITILWTSDVVPQ
;
A
#
# COMPACT_ATOMS: atom_id res chain seq x y z
N MET A 1 0.33 25.40 12.66
CA MET A 1 0.53 24.92 14.04
C MET A 1 0.92 23.44 14.09
N ILE A 2 0.39 22.57 13.21
CA ILE A 2 0.72 21.12 13.19
C ILE A 2 2.09 20.80 12.56
N LEU A 3 2.56 21.60 11.60
CA LEU A 3 3.74 21.30 10.77
C LEU A 3 4.98 20.94 11.61
N ASN A 4 5.24 21.66 12.72
CA ASN A 4 6.46 21.47 13.51
C ASN A 4 6.30 20.47 14.68
N THR A 5 5.07 20.02 14.97
CA THR A 5 4.78 19.19 16.17
C THR A 5 5.30 17.76 16.01
N LEU A 6 5.33 17.26 14.76
CA LEU A 6 5.80 15.91 14.41
C LEU A 6 7.29 15.87 14.02
N ASP A 7 8.00 16.99 14.07
CA ASP A 7 9.37 17.09 13.54
C ASP A 7 10.47 16.64 14.49
N SER A 8 10.24 16.65 15.81
CA SER A 8 11.25 16.20 16.76
C SER A 8 11.47 14.67 16.66
N PRO A 9 12.64 14.20 16.18
CA PRO A 9 12.95 12.78 16.06
C PRO A 9 12.98 12.12 17.43
N GLU A 10 13.57 12.80 18.42
CA GLU A 10 13.65 12.34 19.81
C GLU A 10 12.27 12.18 20.44
N LYS A 11 11.34 13.13 20.27
CA LYS A 11 9.96 13.00 20.77
C LYS A 11 9.23 11.85 20.09
N PHE A 12 9.38 11.68 18.78
CA PHE A 12 8.71 10.60 18.07
C PHE A 12 9.20 9.23 18.54
N THR A 13 10.52 9.00 18.59
CA THR A 13 11.11 7.72 19.01
C THR A 13 10.89 7.45 20.49
N THR A 14 10.89 8.48 21.34
CA THR A 14 10.59 8.35 22.78
C THR A 14 9.13 8.03 23.00
N HIS A 15 8.19 8.76 22.37
CA HIS A 15 6.74 8.53 22.53
C HIS A 15 6.27 7.22 21.91
N THR A 16 6.79 6.79 20.75
CA THR A 16 6.47 5.47 20.19
C THR A 16 6.93 4.35 21.11
N LYS A 17 8.16 4.42 21.64
CA LYS A 17 8.68 3.42 22.58
C LYS A 17 7.92 3.39 23.91
N THR A 18 7.58 4.55 24.50
CA THR A 18 6.93 4.59 25.83
C THR A 18 5.41 4.43 25.81
N ARG A 19 4.70 4.85 24.76
CA ARG A 19 3.22 4.84 24.75
C ARG A 19 2.57 3.80 23.83
N VAL A 20 3.20 3.43 22.71
CA VAL A 20 2.55 2.58 21.69
C VAL A 20 3.09 1.15 21.72
N PHE A 21 4.40 0.97 21.89
CA PHE A 21 5.02 -0.36 21.89
C PHE A 21 5.16 -0.99 23.29
N CYS A 22 4.91 -0.24 24.36
CA CYS A 22 5.07 -0.73 25.75
C CYS A 22 3.79 -1.35 26.37
N SER A 23 2.62 -1.28 25.72
CA SER A 23 1.43 -2.01 26.20
C SER A 23 1.11 -3.20 25.29
N PRO A 24 1.33 -4.45 25.73
CA PRO A 24 0.93 -5.65 25.00
C PRO A 24 -0.58 -5.89 25.16
N SER A 25 -1.39 -4.87 24.92
CA SER A 25 -2.84 -4.99 24.97
C SER A 25 -3.38 -5.45 23.62
N ALA A 26 -4.32 -6.39 23.64
CA ALA A 26 -5.05 -6.90 22.47
C ALA A 26 -5.57 -5.79 21.53
N GLN A 27 -5.76 -4.56 22.02
CA GLN A 27 -6.17 -3.37 21.27
C GLN A 27 -5.28 -3.05 20.04
N ALA A 28 -3.95 -3.18 20.15
CA ALA A 28 -3.02 -2.84 19.05
C ALA A 28 -3.02 -3.90 17.93
N ILE A 29 -3.24 -5.16 18.31
CA ILE A 29 -3.39 -6.29 17.37
C ILE A 29 -4.78 -6.25 16.73
N LEU A 30 -5.82 -5.92 17.50
CA LEU A 30 -7.18 -5.72 17.00
C LEU A 30 -7.27 -4.54 16.02
N SER A 31 -6.58 -3.42 16.28
CA SER A 31 -6.60 -2.28 15.37
C SER A 31 -5.97 -2.61 14.01
N ALA A 32 -4.86 -3.35 13.97
CA ALA A 32 -4.26 -3.77 12.69
C ALA A 32 -5.21 -4.67 11.90
N TYR A 33 -5.83 -5.65 12.57
CA TYR A 33 -6.79 -6.57 11.96
C TYR A 33 -8.00 -5.85 11.33
N PHE A 34 -8.58 -4.87 12.02
CA PHE A 34 -9.73 -4.12 11.47
C PHE A 34 -9.32 -3.24 10.28
N LEU A 35 -8.14 -2.65 10.30
CA LEU A 35 -7.65 -1.77 9.23
C LEU A 35 -7.24 -2.56 7.99
N ASP A 36 -6.64 -3.73 8.16
CA ASP A 36 -6.36 -4.68 7.08
C ASP A 36 -7.66 -5.11 6.39
N ARG A 37 -8.70 -5.43 7.17
CA ARG A 37 -10.03 -5.80 6.64
C ARG A 37 -10.68 -4.65 5.89
N TYR A 38 -10.61 -3.44 6.45
CA TYR A 38 -11.16 -2.24 5.84
C TYR A 38 -10.50 -1.97 4.48
N ALA A 39 -9.16 -1.94 4.44
CA ALA A 39 -8.41 -1.70 3.22
C ALA A 39 -8.66 -2.80 2.16
N ALA A 40 -8.68 -4.06 2.57
CA ALA A 40 -9.03 -5.18 1.70
C ALA A 40 -10.45 -5.03 1.13
N SER A 41 -11.43 -4.67 1.96
CA SER A 41 -12.81 -4.47 1.50
C SER A 41 -12.91 -3.34 0.48
N VAL A 42 -12.27 -2.20 0.74
CA VAL A 42 -12.29 -1.05 -0.18
C VAL A 42 -11.69 -1.45 -1.53
N ILE A 43 -10.51 -2.08 -1.56
CA ILE A 43 -9.88 -2.42 -2.83
C ILE A 43 -10.60 -3.54 -3.57
N LEU A 44 -11.21 -4.51 -2.88
CA LEU A 44 -12.04 -5.54 -3.49
C LEU A 44 -13.32 -4.98 -4.10
N THR A 45 -13.95 -3.99 -3.46
CA THR A 45 -15.10 -3.28 -4.02
C THR A 45 -14.70 -2.50 -5.26
N LEU A 46 -13.61 -1.72 -5.20
CA LEU A 46 -13.13 -0.92 -6.34
C LEU A 46 -12.64 -1.77 -7.52
N THR A 47 -12.02 -2.92 -7.23
CA THR A 47 -11.39 -3.76 -8.27
C THR A 47 -12.37 -4.77 -8.85
N TYR A 48 -13.15 -5.47 -8.02
CA TYR A 48 -13.97 -6.61 -8.43
C TYR A 48 -15.48 -6.42 -8.17
N GLY A 49 -15.91 -5.23 -7.76
CA GLY A 49 -17.31 -4.96 -7.46
C GLY A 49 -17.86 -5.84 -6.34
N LYS A 50 -17.01 -6.24 -5.38
CA LYS A 50 -17.44 -7.05 -4.24
C LYS A 50 -18.35 -6.21 -3.33
N THR A 51 -19.61 -6.65 -3.20
CA THR A 51 -20.63 -6.04 -2.34
C THR A 51 -20.84 -6.79 -1.02
N THR A 52 -20.31 -8.01 -0.93
CA THR A 52 -20.42 -8.84 0.28
C THR A 52 -19.43 -8.40 1.34
N LEU A 53 -19.80 -8.66 2.61
CA LEU A 53 -18.93 -8.36 3.74
C LEU A 53 -17.61 -9.12 3.62
N THR A 54 -16.51 -8.39 3.61
CA THR A 54 -15.17 -8.99 3.59
C THR A 54 -14.82 -9.51 4.98
N THR A 55 -14.53 -10.81 5.06
CA THR A 55 -14.05 -11.48 6.28
C THR A 55 -12.69 -12.14 6.03
N PHE A 56 -11.85 -12.25 7.06
CA PHE A 56 -10.60 -13.01 6.92
C PHE A 56 -10.79 -14.51 6.89
N GLU A 57 -12.02 -14.99 7.06
CA GLU A 57 -12.35 -16.40 6.87
C GLU A 57 -12.54 -16.75 5.39
N ASP A 58 -12.83 -15.74 4.56
CA ASP A 58 -12.98 -15.83 3.11
C ASP A 58 -11.73 -16.50 2.50
N PRO A 59 -11.89 -17.68 1.84
CA PRO A 59 -10.76 -18.40 1.24
C PRO A 59 -9.98 -17.55 0.24
N ASP A 60 -10.68 -16.81 -0.62
CA ASP A 60 -10.06 -15.94 -1.63
C ASP A 60 -9.17 -14.87 -1.00
N LEU A 61 -9.64 -14.24 0.10
CA LEU A 61 -8.84 -13.23 0.80
C LEU A 61 -7.60 -13.84 1.45
N LYS A 62 -7.70 -15.04 2.03
CA LYS A 62 -6.53 -15.75 2.59
C LYS A 62 -5.50 -16.06 1.51
N ASP A 63 -5.96 -16.50 0.34
CA ASP A 63 -5.08 -16.81 -0.78
C ASP A 63 -4.42 -15.55 -1.34
N MET A 64 -5.16 -14.44 -1.46
CA MET A 64 -4.60 -13.14 -1.86
C MET A 64 -3.59 -12.58 -0.85
N ILE A 65 -3.85 -12.69 0.45
CA ILE A 65 -2.90 -12.28 1.50
C ILE A 65 -1.64 -13.15 1.46
N ARG A 66 -1.81 -14.47 1.29
CA ARG A 66 -0.68 -15.40 1.13
C ARG A 66 0.16 -15.04 -0.08
N ASP A 67 -0.47 -14.72 -1.20
CA ASP A 67 0.20 -14.29 -2.42
C ASP A 67 0.97 -12.97 -2.24
N GLY A 68 0.33 -11.97 -1.65
CA GLY A 68 0.98 -10.69 -1.31
C GLY A 68 2.21 -10.87 -0.41
N ASN A 69 2.15 -11.78 0.57
CA ASN A 69 3.30 -12.09 1.42
C ASN A 69 4.46 -12.75 0.65
N ARG A 70 4.17 -13.63 -0.31
CA ARG A 70 5.19 -14.21 -1.21
C ARG A 70 5.81 -13.10 -2.07
N PHE A 71 5.00 -12.22 -2.62
CA PHE A 71 5.45 -11.09 -3.43
C PHE A 71 6.43 -10.18 -2.66
N ARG A 72 6.15 -9.88 -1.39
CA ARG A 72 7.04 -9.07 -0.53
C ARG A 72 8.44 -9.66 -0.35
N VAL A 73 8.58 -10.98 -0.45
CA VAL A 73 9.88 -11.66 -0.34
C VAL A 73 10.68 -11.48 -1.64
N VAL A 74 10.02 -11.64 -2.79
CA VAL A 74 10.69 -11.65 -4.11
C VAL A 74 10.91 -10.27 -4.73
N ILE A 75 10.24 -9.22 -4.24
CA ILE A 75 10.27 -7.89 -4.87
C ILE A 75 11.66 -7.20 -4.82
N PHE A 76 12.50 -7.56 -3.84
CA PHE A 76 13.82 -6.98 -3.67
C PHE A 76 14.90 -7.86 -4.31
N PRO A 77 15.72 -7.32 -5.24
CA PRO A 77 16.82 -8.06 -5.84
C PRO A 77 17.81 -8.55 -4.77
N GLY A 78 18.27 -9.79 -4.93
CA GLY A 78 19.25 -10.40 -4.05
C GLY A 78 18.63 -11.27 -2.96
N THR A 79 17.30 -11.31 -2.82
CA THR A 79 16.62 -12.34 -2.00
C THR A 79 16.95 -13.74 -2.53
N TYR A 80 16.94 -13.91 -3.85
CA TYR A 80 17.37 -15.16 -4.47
C TYR A 80 18.73 -14.95 -5.15
N LEU A 81 19.63 -15.91 -4.98
CA LEU A 81 20.98 -15.85 -5.58
C LEU A 81 20.93 -15.79 -7.10
N VAL A 82 19.84 -16.22 -7.76
CA VAL A 82 19.67 -16.10 -9.21
C VAL A 82 19.68 -14.64 -9.70
N ASP A 83 19.31 -13.69 -8.86
CA ASP A 83 19.36 -12.25 -9.19
C ASP A 83 20.80 -11.77 -9.35
N THR A 84 21.72 -12.34 -8.56
CA THR A 84 23.16 -12.02 -8.61
C THR A 84 23.92 -12.93 -9.57
N PHE A 85 23.53 -14.20 -9.64
CA PHE A 85 24.17 -15.25 -10.43
C PHE A 85 23.15 -15.90 -11.37
N PRO A 86 22.92 -15.31 -12.57
CA PRO A 86 21.89 -15.78 -13.51
C PRO A 86 22.06 -17.24 -13.95
N VAL A 87 23.28 -17.79 -13.86
CA VAL A 87 23.57 -19.21 -14.15
C VAL A 87 22.73 -20.17 -13.31
N LEU A 88 22.31 -19.76 -12.10
CA LEU A 88 21.47 -20.57 -11.22
C LEU A 88 20.07 -20.85 -11.79
N ARG A 89 19.62 -20.11 -12.81
CA ARG A 89 18.38 -20.40 -13.55
C ARG A 89 18.37 -21.79 -14.19
N TRP A 90 19.55 -22.32 -14.51
CA TRP A 90 19.72 -23.61 -15.17
C TRP A 90 19.89 -24.78 -14.19
N VAL A 91 20.09 -24.50 -12.90
CA VAL A 91 20.21 -25.54 -11.87
C VAL A 91 18.84 -26.22 -11.69
N PRO A 92 18.73 -27.53 -11.97
CA PRO A 92 17.46 -28.24 -11.81
C PRO A 92 16.92 -28.10 -10.38
N GLY A 93 15.65 -27.74 -10.25
CA GLY A 93 14.98 -27.60 -8.95
C GLY A 93 15.17 -26.25 -8.25
N TYR A 94 16.20 -25.46 -8.58
CA TYR A 94 16.48 -24.18 -7.88
C TYR A 94 15.29 -23.20 -7.95
N LEU A 95 14.66 -23.08 -9.13
CA LEU A 95 13.50 -22.21 -9.34
C LEU A 95 12.15 -22.91 -9.15
N SER A 96 12.11 -24.14 -8.62
CA SER A 96 10.88 -24.93 -8.55
C SER A 96 9.80 -24.25 -7.70
N GLU A 97 10.20 -23.68 -6.56
CA GLU A 97 9.31 -22.92 -5.67
C GLU A 97 8.81 -21.64 -6.33
N LEU A 98 9.71 -20.81 -6.89
CA LEU A 98 9.34 -19.58 -7.58
C LEU A 98 8.38 -19.83 -8.74
N ARG A 99 8.61 -20.90 -9.52
CA ARG A 99 7.70 -21.31 -10.60
C ARG A 99 6.35 -21.78 -10.07
N ARG A 100 6.31 -22.44 -8.90
CA ARG A 100 5.04 -22.81 -8.25
C ARG A 100 4.30 -21.57 -7.78
N TRP A 101 4.96 -20.67 -7.06
CA TRP A 101 4.35 -19.42 -6.62
C TRP A 101 3.81 -18.61 -7.78
N TYR A 102 4.58 -18.45 -8.86
CA TYR A 102 4.13 -17.77 -10.07
C TYR A 102 2.85 -18.40 -10.65
N ARG A 103 2.76 -19.73 -10.73
CA ARG A 103 1.54 -20.40 -11.20
C ARG A 103 0.35 -20.14 -10.27
N ASP A 104 0.54 -20.33 -8.96
CA ASP A 104 -0.51 -20.07 -7.96
C ASP A 104 -1.02 -18.62 -8.07
N SER A 105 -0.13 -17.64 -8.26
CA SER A 105 -0.49 -16.22 -8.39
C SER A 105 -1.32 -15.96 -9.66
N ILE A 106 -0.92 -16.53 -10.80
CA ILE A 106 -1.65 -16.37 -12.06
C ILE A 106 -3.02 -17.04 -11.98
N GLU A 107 -3.09 -18.27 -11.45
CA GLU A 107 -4.34 -18.99 -11.26
C GLU A 107 -5.32 -18.20 -10.37
N LEU A 108 -4.82 -17.63 -9.26
CA LEU A 108 -5.62 -16.77 -8.38
C LEU A 108 -6.12 -15.51 -9.11
N CYS A 109 -5.25 -14.82 -9.84
CA CYS A 109 -5.62 -13.62 -10.59
C CYS A 109 -6.72 -13.94 -11.63
N CYS A 110 -6.54 -15.02 -12.39
CA CYS A 110 -7.51 -15.47 -13.38
C CYS A 110 -8.83 -15.91 -12.74
N TRP A 111 -8.78 -16.59 -11.60
CA TRP A 111 -9.97 -16.95 -10.83
C TRP A 111 -10.77 -15.72 -10.40
N CYS A 112 -10.10 -14.71 -9.83
CA CYS A 112 -10.77 -13.51 -9.36
C CYS A 112 -11.41 -12.72 -10.51
N LEU A 113 -10.71 -12.52 -11.63
CA LEU A 113 -11.30 -11.85 -12.79
C LEU A 113 -12.42 -12.68 -13.42
N GLY A 114 -12.22 -13.99 -13.57
CA GLY A 114 -13.21 -14.91 -14.12
C GLY A 114 -14.48 -14.99 -13.27
N SER A 115 -14.37 -14.82 -11.96
CA SER A 115 -15.54 -14.72 -11.07
C SER A 115 -16.41 -13.50 -11.37
N VAL A 116 -15.80 -12.36 -11.71
CA VAL A 116 -16.53 -11.15 -12.13
C VAL A 116 -17.20 -11.39 -13.48
N GLN A 117 -16.45 -11.93 -14.44
CA GLN A 117 -16.99 -12.24 -15.77
C GLN A 117 -18.19 -13.20 -15.69
N THR A 118 -18.07 -14.26 -14.88
CA THR A 118 -19.15 -15.25 -14.69
C THR A 118 -20.42 -14.60 -14.11
N ARG A 119 -20.27 -13.66 -13.17
CA ARG A 119 -21.41 -12.93 -12.59
C ARG A 119 -22.09 -12.04 -13.63
N MET A 120 -21.31 -11.35 -14.48
CA MET A 120 -21.84 -10.54 -15.58
C MET A 120 -22.61 -11.41 -16.59
N GLU A 121 -22.04 -12.53 -17.02
CA GLU A 121 -22.67 -13.47 -17.96
C GLU A 121 -23.91 -14.16 -17.36
N GLY A 122 -23.91 -14.38 -16.05
CA GLY A 122 -25.04 -14.90 -15.29
C GLY A 122 -26.21 -13.92 -15.13
N GLY A 123 -26.07 -12.67 -15.59
CA GLY A 123 -27.08 -11.63 -15.48
C GLY A 123 -27.20 -11.02 -14.07
N GLU A 124 -26.20 -11.22 -13.21
CA GLU A 124 -26.13 -10.48 -11.94
C GLU A 124 -25.83 -9.00 -12.19
N GLU A 125 -26.43 -8.12 -11.40
CA GLU A 125 -26.07 -6.71 -11.40
C GLU A 125 -24.70 -6.55 -10.69
N VAL A 126 -23.65 -6.41 -11.50
CA VAL A 126 -22.29 -6.14 -11.03
C VAL A 126 -22.07 -4.62 -11.06
N PRO A 127 -21.71 -3.99 -9.92
CA PRO A 127 -21.38 -2.57 -9.91
C PRO A 127 -20.21 -2.26 -10.85
N GLU A 128 -20.22 -1.07 -11.47
CA GLU A 128 -19.07 -0.58 -12.23
C GLU A 128 -17.82 -0.59 -11.35
N CYS A 129 -16.79 -1.29 -11.82
CA CYS A 129 -15.53 -1.44 -11.12
C CYS A 129 -14.40 -1.64 -12.12
N PHE A 130 -13.16 -1.62 -11.63
CA PHE A 130 -12.01 -1.71 -12.52
C PHE A 130 -11.99 -3.00 -13.36
N ALA A 131 -12.43 -4.13 -12.80
CA ALA A 131 -12.52 -5.39 -13.55
C ALA A 131 -13.54 -5.34 -14.70
N THR A 132 -14.69 -4.69 -14.53
CA THR A 132 -15.68 -4.56 -15.62
C THR A 132 -15.09 -3.72 -16.76
N ASP A 133 -14.43 -2.61 -16.42
CA ASP A 133 -13.77 -1.74 -17.41
C ASP A 133 -12.67 -2.48 -18.20
N LEU A 134 -11.95 -3.40 -17.54
CA LEU A 134 -10.92 -4.20 -18.21
C LEU A 134 -11.49 -5.33 -19.05
N LEU A 135 -12.59 -5.95 -18.63
CA LEU A 135 -13.26 -7.00 -19.40
C LEU A 135 -13.87 -6.45 -20.70
N ASP A 136 -14.35 -5.20 -20.67
CA ASP A 136 -14.86 -4.51 -21.85
C ASP A 136 -13.75 -3.96 -22.77
N ASN A 137 -12.48 -4.04 -22.36
CA ASN A 137 -11.36 -3.49 -23.11
C ASN A 137 -10.79 -4.47 -24.14
N GLU A 138 -11.15 -4.28 -25.41
CA GLU A 138 -10.70 -5.12 -26.54
C GLU A 138 -9.17 -5.11 -26.79
N LYS A 139 -8.42 -4.15 -26.23
CA LYS A 139 -6.97 -4.03 -26.46
C LYS A 139 -6.12 -4.89 -25.52
N MET A 140 -6.71 -5.49 -24.50
CA MET A 140 -6.00 -6.22 -23.45
C MET A 140 -6.48 -7.67 -23.39
N SER A 141 -5.54 -8.62 -23.27
CA SER A 141 -5.93 -10.02 -23.10
C SER A 141 -6.50 -10.26 -21.69
N PHE A 142 -7.31 -11.32 -21.55
CA PHE A 142 -7.84 -11.74 -20.26
C PHE A 142 -6.72 -11.94 -19.22
N ASP A 143 -5.64 -12.63 -19.59
CA ASP A 143 -4.50 -12.87 -18.69
C ASP A 143 -3.84 -11.56 -18.22
N GLN A 144 -3.71 -10.57 -19.11
CA GLN A 144 -3.16 -9.27 -18.77
C GLN A 144 -4.08 -8.50 -17.81
N ALA A 145 -5.39 -8.53 -18.08
CA ALA A 145 -6.40 -7.93 -17.20
C ALA A 145 -6.44 -8.60 -15.83
N ALA A 146 -6.28 -9.93 -15.78
CA ALA A 146 -6.26 -10.71 -14.54
C ALA A 146 -5.06 -10.31 -13.68
N VAL A 147 -3.85 -10.27 -14.26
CA VAL A 147 -2.66 -9.83 -13.55
C VAL A 147 -2.77 -8.37 -13.11
N LEU A 148 -3.33 -7.50 -13.94
CA LEU A 148 -3.48 -6.08 -13.62
C LEU A 148 -4.45 -5.86 -12.45
N THR A 149 -5.61 -6.51 -12.44
CA THR A 149 -6.56 -6.46 -11.31
C THR A 149 -5.95 -7.04 -10.04
N GLY A 150 -5.27 -8.18 -10.12
CA GLY A 150 -4.56 -8.77 -8.97
C GLY A 150 -3.48 -7.84 -8.39
N SER A 151 -2.76 -7.12 -9.26
CA SER A 151 -1.77 -6.14 -8.82
C SER A 151 -2.39 -4.97 -8.05
N MET A 152 -3.60 -4.53 -8.43
CA MET A 152 -4.32 -3.47 -7.71
C MET A 152 -4.71 -3.90 -6.30
N PHE A 153 -5.22 -5.13 -6.13
CA PHE A 153 -5.50 -5.67 -4.80
C PHE A 153 -4.23 -5.69 -3.94
N SER A 154 -3.15 -6.29 -4.46
CA SER A 154 -1.90 -6.47 -3.73
C SER A 154 -1.30 -5.13 -3.27
N ALA A 155 -1.27 -4.14 -4.17
CA ALA A 155 -0.78 -2.80 -3.87
C ALA A 155 -1.71 -2.04 -2.90
N GLY A 156 -3.02 -2.11 -3.09
CA GLY A 156 -4.00 -1.28 -2.38
C GLY A 156 -4.33 -1.75 -0.97
N ALA A 157 -4.36 -3.07 -0.72
CA ALA A 157 -4.76 -3.60 0.58
C ALA A 157 -3.73 -3.30 1.68
N SER A 158 -2.48 -3.71 1.47
CA SER A 158 -1.46 -3.67 2.52
C SER A 158 -0.92 -2.26 2.81
N THR A 159 -0.76 -1.43 1.77
CA THR A 159 -0.22 -0.07 1.90
C THR A 159 -1.20 0.85 2.61
N THR A 160 -2.49 0.80 2.23
CA THR A 160 -3.56 1.60 2.85
C THR A 160 -3.74 1.23 4.32
N ALA A 161 -3.75 -0.07 4.65
CA ALA A 161 -3.84 -0.50 6.04
C ALA A 161 -2.65 0.03 6.87
N SER A 162 -1.43 -0.10 6.35
CA SER A 162 -0.22 0.42 7.01
C SER A 162 -0.27 1.95 7.19
N ALA A 163 -0.79 2.67 6.21
CA ALA A 163 -1.01 4.11 6.26
C ALA A 163 -1.98 4.50 7.37
N LEU A 164 -3.12 3.83 7.48
CA LEU A 164 -4.10 4.08 8.53
C LEU A 164 -3.56 3.77 9.92
N VAL A 165 -2.84 2.65 10.08
CA VAL A 165 -2.15 2.31 11.34
C VAL A 165 -1.22 3.44 11.75
N PHE A 166 -0.43 3.96 10.81
CA PHE A 166 0.51 5.04 11.09
C PHE A 166 -0.18 6.35 11.48
N VAL A 167 -1.25 6.73 10.78
CA VAL A 167 -2.03 7.95 11.10
C VAL A 167 -2.65 7.85 12.50
N ILE A 168 -3.23 6.71 12.86
CA ILE A 168 -3.81 6.47 14.19
C ILE A 168 -2.71 6.50 15.27
N MET A 169 -1.57 5.86 15.00
CA MET A 169 -0.41 5.90 15.89
C MET A 169 0.08 7.34 16.09
N ALA A 170 0.18 8.14 15.02
CA ALA A 170 0.58 9.54 15.11
C ALA A 170 -0.41 10.35 15.95
N ALA A 171 -1.72 10.15 15.78
CA ALA A 171 -2.73 10.82 16.60
C ALA A 171 -2.60 10.45 18.09
N ALA A 172 -2.31 9.19 18.41
CA ALA A 172 -2.10 8.74 19.79
C ALA A 172 -0.80 9.29 20.42
N CYS A 173 0.28 9.38 19.64
CA CYS A 173 1.55 9.94 20.10
C CYS A 173 1.51 11.47 20.27
N PHE A 174 0.70 12.17 19.46
CA PHE A 174 0.62 13.63 19.43
C PHE A 174 -0.82 14.12 19.62
N PRO A 175 -1.40 13.91 20.81
CA PRO A 175 -2.81 14.20 21.08
C PRO A 175 -3.18 15.67 20.88
N GLU A 176 -2.25 16.61 21.10
CA GLU A 176 -2.50 18.03 20.86
C GLU A 176 -2.72 18.34 19.37
N ALA A 177 -1.97 17.68 18.47
CA ALA A 177 -2.23 17.77 17.04
C ALA A 177 -3.57 17.11 16.68
N GLY A 178 -3.86 15.95 17.27
CA GLY A 178 -5.14 15.25 17.10
C GLY A 178 -6.35 16.11 17.49
N LYS A 179 -6.29 16.85 18.60
CA LYS A 179 -7.35 17.78 19.03
C LYS A 179 -7.58 18.92 18.05
N VAL A 180 -6.52 19.47 17.46
CA VAL A 180 -6.63 20.53 16.44
C VAL A 180 -7.34 20.00 15.19
N VAL A 181 -6.96 18.81 14.74
CA VAL A 181 -7.60 18.14 13.58
C VAL A 181 -9.07 17.84 13.87
N GLN A 182 -9.36 17.30 15.06
CA GLN A 182 -10.74 16.99 15.46
C GLN A 182 -11.61 18.25 15.50
N ARG A 183 -11.11 19.34 16.09
CA ARG A 183 -11.84 20.60 16.14
C ARG A 183 -12.16 21.15 14.75
N GLU A 184 -11.22 21.08 13.81
CA GLU A 184 -11.47 21.53 12.43
C GLU A 184 -12.56 20.68 11.77
N ILE A 185 -12.55 19.36 11.98
CA ILE A 185 -13.60 18.47 11.47
C ILE A 185 -14.96 18.86 12.08
N ASP A 186 -15.02 19.04 13.40
CA ASP A 186 -16.26 19.39 14.12
C ASP A 186 -16.81 20.77 13.68
N ASP A 187 -15.93 21.72 13.34
CA ASP A 187 -16.30 23.07 12.90
C ASP A 187 -16.81 23.09 11.43
N VAL A 188 -16.31 22.20 10.56
CA VAL A 188 -16.60 22.21 9.11
C VAL A 188 -17.66 21.19 8.72
N VAL A 189 -17.65 20.01 9.36
CA VAL A 189 -18.53 18.89 9.07
C VAL A 189 -19.54 18.78 10.20
N SER A 190 -20.83 18.82 9.84
CA SER A 190 -21.90 18.63 10.83
C SER A 190 -21.74 17.30 11.57
N SER A 191 -21.97 17.28 12.88
CA SER A 191 -21.88 16.08 13.74
C SER A 191 -22.66 14.87 13.24
N ASP A 192 -23.71 15.12 12.44
CA ASP A 192 -24.65 14.10 11.98
C ASP A 192 -24.26 13.51 10.60
N LYS A 193 -23.14 13.93 10.02
CA LYS A 193 -22.68 13.49 8.69
C LYS A 193 -21.22 13.09 8.69
N CYS A 194 -20.88 12.14 7.83
CA CYS A 194 -19.49 11.83 7.52
C CYS A 194 -18.90 12.88 6.57
N PRO A 195 -17.59 13.16 6.64
CA PRO A 195 -16.91 14.02 5.68
C PRO A 195 -16.99 13.48 4.24
N THR A 196 -16.97 14.38 3.27
CA THR A 196 -16.96 14.10 1.83
C THR A 196 -15.76 14.75 1.15
N PHE A 197 -15.52 14.44 -0.12
CA PHE A 197 -14.43 15.08 -0.88
C PHE A 197 -14.64 16.59 -1.07
N GLU A 198 -15.88 17.08 -1.01
CA GLU A 198 -16.22 18.52 -1.09
C GLU A 198 -15.75 19.31 0.16
N ASP A 199 -15.51 18.63 1.28
CA ASP A 199 -15.01 19.26 2.50
C ASP A 199 -13.48 19.46 2.46
N ARG A 200 -12.76 18.79 1.55
CA ARG A 200 -11.30 18.70 1.56
C ARG A 200 -10.59 20.06 1.57
N GLU A 201 -11.08 21.02 0.78
CA GLU A 201 -10.49 22.37 0.71
C GLU A 201 -10.73 23.18 2.00
N ARG A 202 -11.79 22.84 2.75
CA ARG A 202 -12.14 23.46 4.03
C ARG A 202 -11.48 22.78 5.23
N LEU A 203 -10.72 21.70 5.02
CA LEU A 203 -10.03 20.93 6.06
C LEU A 203 -8.49 21.00 5.97
N PRO A 204 -7.87 22.20 5.98
CA PRO A 204 -6.43 22.35 5.81
C PRO A 204 -5.60 21.74 6.96
N GLN A 205 -6.06 21.73 8.21
CA GLN A 205 -5.35 21.06 9.32
C GLN A 205 -5.39 19.53 9.17
N VAL A 206 -6.53 18.95 8.76
CA VAL A 206 -6.62 17.51 8.44
C VAL A 206 -5.62 17.16 7.35
N MET A 207 -5.61 17.92 6.25
CA MET A 207 -4.69 17.66 5.14
C MET A 207 -3.22 17.83 5.56
N ALA A 208 -2.91 18.87 6.34
CA ALA A 208 -1.55 19.06 6.87
C ALA A 208 -1.12 17.90 7.78
N PHE A 209 -2.01 17.39 8.63
CA PHE A 209 -1.72 16.24 9.49
C PHE A 209 -1.49 14.96 8.69
N VAL A 210 -2.33 14.68 7.69
CA VAL A 210 -2.18 13.52 6.79
C VAL A 210 -0.88 13.62 5.99
N TYR A 211 -0.57 14.78 5.42
CA TYR A 211 0.69 14.99 4.69
C TYR A 211 1.90 14.87 5.61
N GLN A 212 1.83 15.37 6.83
CA GLN A 212 2.92 15.22 7.79
C GLN A 212 3.10 13.77 8.24
N CYS A 213 2.01 12.99 8.31
CA CYS A 213 2.09 11.55 8.51
C CYS A 213 2.81 10.88 7.33
N PHE A 214 2.42 11.15 6.09
CA PHE A 214 3.05 10.56 4.90
C PHE A 214 4.45 11.10 4.58
N ARG A 215 4.79 12.28 5.11
CA ARG A 215 6.14 12.82 5.05
C ARG A 215 7.12 11.85 5.69
N ARG A 216 6.76 11.16 6.76
CA ARG A 216 7.55 10.03 7.25
C ARG A 216 7.13 8.81 6.43
N SER A 217 7.80 8.62 5.28
CA SER A 217 7.48 7.54 4.34
C SER A 217 7.31 6.21 5.08
N LEU A 218 6.38 5.36 4.66
CA LEU A 218 6.23 4.01 5.22
C LEU A 218 7.10 2.97 4.50
N ALA A 219 7.64 3.34 3.34
CA ALA A 219 8.41 2.44 2.47
C ALA A 219 9.90 2.80 2.51
N THR A 220 10.69 2.12 3.36
CA THR A 220 12.13 2.36 3.60
C THR A 220 12.95 2.37 2.32
N SER A 221 12.61 1.45 1.44
CA SER A 221 13.09 1.36 0.08
C SER A 221 11.89 1.59 -0.84
N GLY A 222 12.05 2.41 -1.87
CA GLY A 222 11.07 2.48 -2.96
C GLY A 222 11.08 1.20 -3.78
N ILE A 223 10.20 1.14 -4.78
CA ILE A 223 10.21 0.06 -5.77
C ILE A 223 11.51 0.16 -6.57
N VAL A 224 12.10 -0.99 -6.86
CA VAL A 224 13.34 -1.07 -7.61
C VAL A 224 13.07 -0.81 -9.10
N HIS A 225 13.86 0.08 -9.69
CA HIS A 225 13.80 0.43 -11.09
C HIS A 225 15.02 -0.14 -11.85
N ALA A 226 14.97 -0.09 -13.18
CA ALA A 226 16.10 -0.35 -14.04
C ALA A 226 16.22 0.74 -15.11
N THR A 227 17.44 1.19 -15.41
CA THR A 227 17.67 2.18 -16.48
C THR A 227 17.42 1.58 -17.86
N SER A 228 16.63 2.25 -18.69
CA SER A 228 16.36 1.83 -20.08
C SER A 228 17.48 2.21 -21.06
N GLN A 229 18.31 3.18 -20.68
CA GLN A 229 19.46 3.71 -21.43
C GLN A 229 20.52 4.25 -20.44
N ASP A 230 21.71 4.57 -20.93
CA ASP A 230 22.73 5.22 -20.13
C ASP A 230 22.24 6.60 -19.68
N ILE A 231 22.44 6.95 -18.41
CA ILE A 231 22.09 8.25 -17.83
C ILE A 231 23.29 8.85 -17.11
N ILE A 232 23.38 10.17 -17.05
CA ILE A 232 24.37 10.89 -16.25
C ILE A 232 23.63 11.53 -15.07
N TRP A 233 24.05 11.20 -13.85
CA TRP A 233 23.48 11.77 -12.62
C TRP A 233 24.61 12.20 -11.69
N GLN A 234 24.63 13.48 -11.30
CA GLN A 234 25.70 14.07 -10.47
C GLN A 234 27.12 13.76 -10.98
N ASP A 235 27.33 13.90 -12.30
CA ASP A 235 28.58 13.58 -13.01
C ASP A 235 28.98 12.09 -13.00
N TYR A 236 28.13 11.20 -12.48
CA TYR A 236 28.28 9.74 -12.59
C TYR A 236 27.53 9.21 -13.80
N MET A 237 28.21 8.42 -14.63
CA MET A 237 27.56 7.61 -15.65
C MET A 237 26.93 6.37 -15.01
N ILE A 238 25.63 6.21 -15.19
CA ILE A 238 24.87 5.03 -14.81
C ILE A 238 24.50 4.28 -16.10
N PRO A 239 25.00 3.06 -16.31
CA PRO A 239 24.82 2.34 -17.56
C PRO A 239 23.40 1.80 -17.70
N LYS A 240 22.96 1.61 -18.95
CA LYS A 240 21.74 0.90 -19.31
C LYS A 240 21.68 -0.47 -18.60
N GLY A 241 20.50 -0.82 -18.11
CA GLY A 241 20.26 -2.04 -17.32
C GLY A 241 20.70 -1.95 -15.86
N ALA A 242 21.27 -0.85 -15.38
CA ALA A 242 21.58 -0.68 -13.96
C ALA A 242 20.32 -0.70 -13.10
N THR A 243 20.39 -1.41 -11.97
CA THR A 243 19.37 -1.44 -10.93
C THR A 243 19.41 -0.15 -10.11
N LEU A 244 18.28 0.54 -10.00
CA LEU A 244 18.13 1.78 -9.25
C LEU A 244 17.16 1.58 -8.09
N ILE A 245 17.59 1.97 -6.89
CA ILE A 245 16.74 1.96 -5.69
C ILE A 245 16.57 3.41 -5.25
N ALA A 246 15.41 3.99 -5.53
CA ALA A 246 15.04 5.28 -4.97
C ALA A 246 14.53 5.06 -3.55
N SER A 247 15.12 5.70 -2.55
CA SER A 247 14.62 5.65 -1.17
C SER A 247 13.82 6.93 -0.85
N PRO A 248 12.48 6.85 -0.72
CA PRO A 248 11.69 7.98 -0.26
C PRO A 248 12.06 8.41 1.17
N TRP A 249 12.58 7.47 1.99
CA TRP A 249 13.06 7.80 3.33
C TRP A 249 14.24 8.74 3.32
N TYR A 250 15.16 8.58 2.37
CA TYR A 250 16.30 9.46 2.23
C TYR A 250 15.87 10.91 1.95
N ILE A 251 14.90 11.08 1.03
CA ILE A 251 14.32 12.39 0.73
C ILE A 251 13.69 12.98 2.00
N THR A 252 12.90 12.19 2.71
CA THR A 252 12.09 12.69 3.82
C THR A 252 12.87 12.99 5.10
N ILE A 253 14.01 12.35 5.32
CA ILE A 253 14.90 12.62 6.48
C ILE A 253 15.90 13.72 6.15
N LEU A 254 16.59 13.66 5.01
CA LEU A 254 17.74 14.53 4.76
C LEU A 254 17.38 15.88 4.14
N TRP A 255 16.25 15.99 3.44
CA TRP A 255 15.80 17.29 2.94
C TRP A 255 15.20 18.20 4.03
N THR A 256 15.17 17.74 5.29
CA THR A 256 14.57 18.51 6.39
C THR A 256 15.46 19.59 6.98
N SER A 257 16.78 19.59 6.75
CA SER A 257 17.61 20.71 7.20
C SER A 257 17.56 21.91 6.26
N ASP A 258 17.38 21.66 4.95
CA ASP A 258 17.63 22.68 3.92
C ASP A 258 16.35 23.21 3.27
N VAL A 259 15.22 22.49 3.36
CA VAL A 259 13.98 22.83 2.62
C VAL A 259 12.76 23.05 3.52
N VAL A 260 12.70 22.43 4.70
CA VAL A 260 11.59 22.61 5.66
C VAL A 260 12.15 23.18 6.96
N PRO A 261 11.99 24.48 7.25
CA PRO A 261 12.44 25.05 8.52
C PRO A 261 11.74 24.33 9.70
N GLN A 262 12.53 23.87 10.67
CA GLN A 262 12.02 23.25 11.91
C GLN A 262 11.31 24.26 12.82
#